data_AF-A0A1X1RH94-F1
#
_entry.id   AF-A0A1X1RH94-F1
#
_cell.length_a   1.000
_cell.length_b   1.000
_cell.length_c   1.000
_cell.angle_alpha   90.00
_cell.angle_beta   90.00
_cell.angle_gamma   90.00
#
_symmetry.space_group_name_H-M   'P 1'
#
loop_
_entity.id
_entity.type
_entity.pdbx_description
1 polymer ?
#
loop_
_entity_poly.entity_id
_entity_poly.type
_entity_poly.pdbx_seq_one_letter_code
_entity_poly.pdbx_strand_id
1 'polypeptide(L)'
;MMRKHLAAVLGGVFAATAIGTAPSAAADENSYINALNRDGIGYTNRGYAIAMGNQVCSALGYGQSPDDIANTIVRAGNAPYSAAQANRIIADATTHLCPG
;
A
#
# COMPACT_ATOMS: atom_id res chain seq x y z
N MET A 1 34.32 18.96 -4.29
CA MET A 1 34.13 17.52 -4.04
C MET A 1 32.74 17.13 -4.52
N MET A 2 32.64 16.65 -5.76
CA MET A 2 31.43 16.16 -6.44
C MET A 2 30.94 14.84 -5.83
N ARG A 3 29.62 14.64 -5.74
CA ARG A 3 28.93 13.43 -6.26
C ARG A 3 27.55 13.78 -6.80
N LYS A 4 27.50 14.02 -8.12
CA LYS A 4 26.30 13.93 -8.97
C LYS A 4 25.81 12.49 -8.95
N HIS A 5 24.50 12.24 -8.80
CA HIS A 5 23.84 11.13 -9.50
C HIS A 5 22.41 11.55 -9.87
N LEU A 6 22.29 12.10 -11.08
CA LEU A 6 21.08 12.01 -11.88
C LEU A 6 20.88 10.53 -12.25
N ALA A 7 19.67 10.02 -12.12
CA ALA A 7 19.23 8.84 -12.87
C ALA A 7 17.70 8.88 -13.06
N ALA A 8 17.27 9.74 -13.98
CA ALA A 8 16.10 9.43 -14.79
C ALA A 8 16.54 8.39 -15.83
N VAL A 9 15.86 7.26 -15.95
CA VAL A 9 15.89 6.43 -17.17
C VAL A 9 14.50 5.87 -17.45
N LEU A 10 13.97 6.32 -18.58
CA LEU A 10 12.82 5.81 -19.31
C LEU A 10 13.13 4.40 -19.86
N GLY A 11 12.09 3.56 -19.98
CA GLY A 11 11.93 2.44 -20.92
C GLY A 11 13.15 1.63 -21.36
N GLY A 12 13.20 0.35 -20.98
CA GLY A 12 14.11 -0.63 -21.58
C GLY A 12 13.70 -2.06 -21.26
N VAL A 13 13.34 -2.82 -22.29
CA VAL A 13 13.18 -4.28 -22.27
C VAL A 13 14.43 -4.92 -21.66
N PHE A 14 14.28 -5.77 -20.63
CA PHE A 14 15.35 -6.66 -20.19
C PHE A 14 14.87 -8.11 -20.10
N ALA A 15 15.52 -8.92 -20.92
CA ALA A 15 15.47 -10.37 -20.93
C ALA A 15 15.98 -10.96 -19.60
N ALA A 16 15.40 -12.10 -19.26
CA ALA A 16 15.61 -12.88 -18.04
C ALA A 16 17.08 -13.24 -17.77
N THR A 17 17.51 -13.14 -16.51
CA THR A 17 17.99 -14.24 -15.65
C THR A 17 18.89 -13.71 -14.51
N ALA A 18 18.24 -13.32 -13.42
CA ALA A 18 18.78 -13.40 -12.07
C ALA A 18 17.60 -13.46 -11.11
N ILE A 19 17.21 -14.66 -10.70
CA ILE A 19 16.31 -14.90 -9.56
C ILE A 19 17.06 -14.57 -8.26
N GLY A 20 17.50 -13.33 -8.13
CA GLY A 20 17.49 -12.67 -6.84
C GLY A 20 16.06 -12.20 -6.66
N THR A 21 15.41 -12.57 -5.56
CA THR A 21 14.17 -11.92 -5.14
C THR A 21 14.50 -10.44 -4.99
N ALA A 22 14.33 -9.66 -6.06
CA ALA A 22 14.26 -8.22 -5.95
C ALA A 22 13.21 -8.01 -4.86
N PRO A 23 13.53 -7.33 -3.73
CA PRO A 23 12.48 -6.96 -2.80
C PRO A 23 11.46 -6.25 -3.67
N SER A 24 10.26 -6.84 -3.77
CA SER A 24 9.12 -6.30 -4.51
C SER A 24 9.20 -4.80 -4.33
N ALA A 25 9.60 -4.07 -5.38
CA ALA A 25 10.15 -2.72 -5.28
C ALA A 25 9.30 -1.97 -4.27
N ALA A 26 9.87 -1.69 -3.08
CA ALA A 26 9.10 -1.50 -1.86
C ALA A 26 7.87 -0.68 -2.21
N ALA A 27 6.70 -1.32 -2.21
CA ALA A 27 5.41 -0.65 -2.16
C ALA A 27 5.61 0.57 -1.27
N ASP A 28 5.18 1.77 -1.67
CA ASP A 28 5.65 2.99 -1.02
C ASP A 28 4.96 3.13 0.35
N GLU A 29 5.43 2.33 1.30
CA GLU A 29 4.95 2.19 2.66
C GLU A 29 5.06 3.52 3.39
N ASN A 30 6.07 4.31 3.05
CA ASN A 30 6.21 5.64 3.62
C ASN A 30 5.14 6.58 3.09
N SER A 31 4.89 6.60 1.78
CA SER A 31 3.81 7.37 1.19
C SER A 31 2.44 6.94 1.69
N TYR A 32 2.20 5.63 1.86
CA TYR A 32 0.99 5.10 2.45
C TYR A 32 0.77 5.56 3.88
N ILE A 33 1.77 5.41 4.75
CA ILE A 33 1.68 5.86 6.15
C ILE A 33 1.51 7.38 6.23
N ASN A 34 2.18 8.14 5.37
CA ASN A 34 2.00 9.58 5.28
C ASN A 34 0.57 9.95 4.84
N ALA A 35 -0.04 9.19 3.93
CA ALA A 35 -1.42 9.40 3.51
C ALA A 35 -2.40 9.15 4.67
N LEU A 36 -2.26 8.03 5.39
CA LEU A 36 -3.07 7.73 6.58
C LEU A 36 -2.96 8.85 7.63
N ASN A 37 -1.75 9.36 7.87
CA ASN A 37 -1.53 10.46 8.81
C ASN A 37 -2.19 11.77 8.36
N ARG A 38 -2.12 12.11 7.06
CA ARG A 38 -2.80 13.29 6.49
C ARG A 38 -4.32 13.18 6.61
N ASP A 39 -4.86 11.98 6.48
CA ASP A 39 -6.28 11.70 6.57
C ASP A 39 -6.79 11.55 8.02
N GLY A 40 -5.90 11.67 9.02
CA GLY A 40 -6.26 11.54 10.43
C GLY A 40 -6.64 10.11 10.83
N ILE A 41 -6.16 9.11 10.10
CA ILE A 41 -6.46 7.69 10.30
C ILE A 41 -5.46 7.12 11.32
N GLY A 42 -5.91 6.94 12.56
CA GLY A 42 -5.10 6.32 13.60
C GLY A 42 -4.88 4.83 13.36
N TYR A 43 -3.75 4.28 13.80
CA TYR A 43 -3.43 2.85 13.68
C TYR A 43 -2.58 2.40 14.88
N THR A 44 -2.69 1.13 15.26
CA THR A 44 -2.01 0.56 16.44
C THR A 44 -0.49 0.73 16.37
N ASN A 45 0.10 0.41 15.22
CA ASN A 45 1.50 0.60 14.92
C ASN A 45 1.70 0.56 13.40
N ARG A 46 2.85 1.06 12.94
CA ARG A 46 3.18 1.15 11.52
C ARG A 46 3.09 -0.19 10.79
N GLY A 47 3.61 -1.27 11.40
CA GLY A 47 3.60 -2.60 10.79
C GLY A 47 2.19 -3.14 10.59
N TYR A 48 1.30 -2.91 11.55
CA TYR A 48 -0.11 -3.28 11.45
C TYR A 48 -0.82 -2.53 10.30
N ALA A 49 -0.59 -1.22 10.17
CA ALA A 49 -1.16 -0.44 9.08
C ALA A 49 -0.70 -0.93 7.70
N ILE A 50 0.61 -1.16 7.54
CA ILE A 50 1.19 -1.70 6.30
C ILE A 50 0.62 -3.08 6.00
N ALA A 51 0.50 -3.96 6.99
CA ALA A 51 -0.09 -5.27 6.82
C ALA A 51 -1.55 -5.17 6.33
N MET A 52 -2.38 -4.30 6.94
CA MET A 52 -3.74 -4.03 6.45
C MET A 52 -3.77 -3.54 5.01
N GLY A 53 -2.93 -2.56 4.65
CA GLY A 53 -2.86 -2.05 3.28
C GLY A 53 -2.48 -3.14 2.26
N ASN A 54 -1.54 -4.03 2.60
CA ASN A 54 -1.19 -5.18 1.76
C ASN A 54 -2.33 -6.22 1.67
N GLN A 55 -3.12 -6.40 2.73
CA GLN A 55 -4.32 -7.25 2.69
C GLN A 55 -5.38 -6.66 1.75
N VAL A 56 -5.55 -5.33 1.69
CA VAL A 56 -6.41 -4.68 0.70
C VAL A 56 -5.97 -5.04 -0.73
N CYS A 57 -4.68 -4.90 -1.02
CA CYS A 57 -4.15 -5.23 -2.35
C CYS A 57 -4.37 -6.71 -2.72
N SER A 58 -4.17 -7.60 -1.75
CA SER A 58 -4.41 -9.04 -1.93
C SER A 58 -5.89 -9.32 -2.20
N ALA A 59 -6.80 -8.77 -1.39
CA ALA A 59 -8.24 -8.93 -1.54
C ALA A 59 -8.76 -8.43 -2.90
N LEU A 60 -8.27 -7.27 -3.36
CA LEU A 60 -8.57 -6.75 -4.69
C LEU A 60 -8.02 -7.67 -5.79
N GLY A 61 -6.79 -8.19 -5.63
CA GLY A 61 -6.22 -9.17 -6.54
C GLY A 61 -6.99 -10.49 -6.61
N TYR A 62 -7.68 -10.88 -5.54
CA TYR A 62 -8.61 -12.02 -5.51
C TYR A 62 -10.02 -11.70 -6.05
N GLY A 63 -10.26 -10.45 -6.49
CA GLY A 63 -11.54 -10.03 -7.05
C GLY A 63 -12.61 -9.65 -6.02
N GLN A 64 -12.24 -9.43 -4.75
CA GLN A 64 -13.18 -8.91 -3.76
C GLN A 64 -13.57 -7.46 -4.08
N SER A 65 -14.83 -7.11 -3.80
CA SER A 65 -15.30 -5.74 -3.99
C SER A 65 -14.72 -4.81 -2.92
N PRO A 66 -14.45 -3.53 -3.24
CA PRO A 66 -14.02 -2.54 -2.25
C PRO A 66 -14.98 -2.43 -1.06
N ASP A 67 -16.29 -2.59 -1.29
CA ASP A 67 -17.30 -2.57 -0.23
C ASP A 67 -17.16 -3.75 0.74
N ASP A 68 -16.88 -4.96 0.25
CA ASP A 68 -16.63 -6.13 1.09
C ASP A 68 -15.34 -5.97 1.92
N ILE A 69 -14.31 -5.37 1.31
CA ILE A 69 -13.04 -5.06 1.98
C ILE A 69 -13.27 -4.00 3.06
N ALA A 70 -14.02 -2.93 2.77
CA ALA A 70 -14.35 -1.89 3.72
C ALA A 70 -15.15 -2.46 4.90
N ASN A 71 -16.15 -3.31 4.62
CA ASN A 71 -16.90 -4.04 5.63
C ASN A 71 -16.00 -4.91 6.50
N THR A 72 -14.99 -5.54 5.91
CA THR A 72 -14.00 -6.34 6.66
C THR A 72 -13.16 -5.45 7.56
N ILE A 73 -12.65 -4.31 7.08
CA ILE A 73 -11.88 -3.35 7.87
C ILE A 73 -12.68 -2.80 9.05
N VAL A 74 -13.96 -2.48 8.82
CA VAL A 74 -14.88 -2.00 9.87
C VAL A 74 -15.13 -3.08 10.93
N ARG A 75 -15.28 -4.35 10.52
CA ARG A 75 -15.57 -5.49 11.42
C ARG A 75 -14.33 -6.08 12.10
N ALA A 76 -13.13 -5.84 11.58
CA ALA A 76 -11.87 -6.42 12.07
C ALA A 76 -11.45 -5.93 13.47
N GLY A 77 -12.20 -5.01 14.10
CA GLY A 77 -11.95 -4.58 15.47
C GLY A 77 -13.23 -4.33 16.25
N ASN A 78 -13.10 -4.25 17.57
CA ASN A 78 -14.12 -3.69 18.47
C ASN A 78 -14.28 -2.14 18.29
N ALA A 79 -14.04 -1.64 17.05
CA ALA A 79 -13.94 -0.28 16.45
C ALA A 79 -12.69 0.59 16.75
N PRO A 80 -12.04 1.20 15.70
CA PRO A 80 -12.25 2.64 15.43
C PRO A 80 -12.12 3.12 13.95
N TYR A 81 -12.43 2.29 12.94
CA TYR A 81 -12.56 2.79 11.56
C TYR A 81 -14.03 2.95 11.17
N SER A 82 -14.45 4.20 10.95
CA SER A 82 -15.70 4.49 10.26
C SER A 82 -15.66 3.97 8.82
N ALA A 83 -16.82 3.78 8.20
CA ALA A 83 -16.89 3.42 6.78
C ALA A 83 -16.13 4.42 5.88
N ALA A 84 -16.15 5.71 6.24
CA ALA A 84 -15.35 6.73 5.56
C ALA A 84 -13.85 6.45 5.67
N GLN A 85 -13.34 6.17 6.87
CA GLN A 85 -11.93 5.83 7.08
C GLN A 85 -11.54 4.53 6.36
N ALA A 86 -12.40 3.51 6.37
CA ALA A 86 -12.15 2.26 5.65
C ALA A 86 -11.99 2.50 4.14
N ASN A 87 -12.85 3.32 3.54
CA ASN A 87 -12.72 3.69 2.12
C ASN A 87 -11.43 4.47 1.84
N ARG A 88 -11.00 5.35 2.75
CA ARG A 88 -9.72 6.07 2.62
C ARG A 88 -8.52 5.14 2.73
N ILE A 89 -8.54 4.21 3.68
CA ILE A 89 -7.51 3.15 3.81
C ILE A 89 -7.37 2.38 2.48
N ILE A 90 -8.49 2.03 1.85
CA ILE A 90 -8.49 1.30 0.57
C ILE A 90 -7.92 2.19 -0.55
N ALA A 91 -8.36 3.45 -0.64
CA ALA A 91 -7.87 4.39 -1.65
C ALA A 91 -6.35 4.67 -1.52
N ASP A 92 -5.85 4.85 -0.30
CA ASP A 92 -4.43 5.08 -0.05
C ASP A 92 -3.60 3.82 -0.32
N ALA A 93 -4.12 2.64 0.05
CA ALA A 93 -3.45 1.37 -0.23
C ALA A 93 -3.35 1.12 -1.74
N THR A 94 -4.45 1.33 -2.48
CA THR A 94 -4.46 1.19 -3.94
C THR A 94 -3.56 2.18 -4.65
N THR A 95 -3.40 3.39 -4.11
CA THR A 95 -2.56 4.44 -4.70
C THR A 95 -1.07 4.24 -4.40
N HIS A 96 -0.73 3.79 -3.19
CA HIS A 96 0.65 3.81 -2.70
C HIS A 96 1.27 2.43 -2.49
N LEU A 97 0.47 1.40 -2.22
CA LEU A 97 0.97 0.06 -1.88
C LEU A 97 0.72 -0.97 -2.98
N CYS A 98 -0.44 -0.96 -3.62
CA CYS A 98 -0.82 -2.05 -4.50
C CYS A 98 0.03 -2.02 -5.79
N PRO A 99 0.50 -3.19 -6.27
CA PRO A 99 1.14 -3.27 -7.58
C PRO A 99 0.09 -2.93 -8.64
N GLY A 100 0.41 -1.93 -9.48
CA GLY A 100 -0.41 -1.52 -10.62
C GLY A 100 -0.29 -2.45 -11.82
#